data_AF-A0A966CZS6-F1
#
_entry.id   AF-A0A966CZS6-F1
#
_cell.length_a   1.000
_cell.length_b   1.000
_cell.length_c   1.000
_cell.angle_alpha   90.00
_cell.angle_beta   90.00
_cell.angle_gamma   90.00
#
_symmetry.space_group_name_H-M   'P 1'
#
loop_
_entity.id
_entity.type
_entity.pdbx_description
1 polymer ?
#
loop_
_entity_poly.entity_id
_entity_poly.type
_entity_poly.pdbx_seq_one_letter_code
_entity_poly.pdbx_strand_id
1 'polypeptide(L)'
;MNNGISLALLRKMVIGKEMLEGACGGVSHVSSVSKVSGVEDGKKLDNFKGSSLLQYDYDELLFLLKDNKMYPATKKNFNRLFPGKKGEVNSYVKQNEFSFANKNSVVELFNYLLLHK
;
A
#
# COMPACT_ATOMS: atom_id res chain seq x y z
N MET A 1 6.39 24.41 14.38
CA MET A 1 6.89 24.26 12.99
C MET A 1 6.23 23.03 12.38
N ASN A 2 5.48 23.19 11.28
CA ASN A 2 5.03 22.05 10.49
C ASN A 2 6.26 21.45 9.81
N ASN A 3 6.66 20.23 10.16
CA ASN A 3 7.87 19.60 9.62
C ASN A 3 7.80 19.29 8.11
N GLY A 4 6.75 19.71 7.41
CA GLY A 4 6.54 19.46 5.98
C GLY A 4 6.39 17.97 5.65
N ILE A 5 6.06 17.15 6.66
CA ILE A 5 5.90 15.71 6.51
C ILE A 5 4.41 15.39 6.42
N SER A 6 4.03 14.62 5.42
CA SER A 6 2.66 14.14 5.22
C SER A 6 2.66 12.62 5.05
N LEU A 7 1.49 12.00 5.25
CA LEU A 7 1.30 10.58 4.99
C LEU A 7 0.63 10.41 3.62
N ALA A 8 1.18 9.55 2.77
CA ALA A 8 0.69 9.23 1.44
C ALA A 8 0.30 7.75 1.36
N LEU A 9 -0.72 7.44 0.56
CA LEU A 9 -1.21 6.09 0.30
C LEU A 9 -0.95 5.74 -1.17
N LEU A 10 -0.15 4.70 -1.40
CA LEU A 10 0.01 4.09 -2.71
C LEU A 10 -0.93 2.88 -2.79
N ARG A 11 -1.78 2.87 -3.82
CA ARG A 11 -2.66 1.73 -4.15
C ARG A 11 -2.14 1.08 -5.41
N LYS A 12 -1.85 -0.22 -5.35
CA LYS A 12 -1.42 -1.02 -6.50
C LYS A 12 -2.50 -2.05 -6.79
N MET A 13 -3.01 -2.05 -8.01
CA MET A 13 -3.97 -3.03 -8.50
C MET A 13 -3.36 -3.74 -9.71
N VAL A 14 -3.37 -5.07 -9.70
CA VAL A 14 -2.98 -5.90 -10.83
C VAL A 14 -4.21 -6.65 -11.31
N ILE A 15 -4.59 -6.42 -12.55
CA ILE A 15 -5.76 -7.03 -13.21
C ILE A 15 -5.24 -7.93 -14.33
N GLY A 16 -5.71 -9.17 -14.43
CA GLY A 16 -5.43 -10.04 -15.59
C GLY A 16 -4.99 -11.47 -15.29
N LYS A 17 -5.36 -12.05 -14.15
CA LYS A 17 -5.26 -13.50 -13.96
C LYS A 17 -6.56 -14.13 -14.44
N GLU A 18 -6.59 -14.59 -15.68
CA GLU A 18 -7.69 -15.41 -16.20
C GLU A 18 -7.52 -16.83 -15.68
N MET A 19 -8.46 -17.31 -14.86
CA MET A 19 -8.51 -18.70 -14.42
C MET A 19 -9.36 -19.48 -15.43
N LEU A 20 -8.72 -20.30 -16.25
CA LEU A 20 -9.44 -21.28 -17.08
C LEU A 20 -9.72 -22.52 -16.22
N GLU A 21 -11.00 -22.83 -15.97
CA GLU A 21 -11.39 -24.14 -15.46
C GLU A 21 -11.05 -25.21 -16.51
N GLY A 22 -10.05 -26.05 -16.21
CA GLY A 22 -9.76 -27.22 -17.02
C GLY A 22 -10.87 -28.27 -16.89
N ALA A 23 -11.27 -28.88 -18.00
CA ALA A 23 -12.04 -30.13 -17.97
C ALA A 23 -11.20 -31.19 -17.20
N CYS A 24 -11.80 -31.80 -16.18
CA CYS A 24 -11.19 -32.68 -15.16
C CYS A 24 -10.49 -32.01 -13.96
N GLY A 25 -10.96 -30.85 -13.47
CA GLY A 25 -10.67 -30.39 -12.09
C GLY A 25 -9.21 -30.00 -11.80
N GLY A 26 -8.37 -29.92 -12.83
CA GLY A 26 -7.00 -29.41 -12.75
C GLY A 26 -6.94 -27.93 -13.13
N VAL A 27 -6.50 -27.09 -12.20
CA VAL A 27 -6.32 -25.65 -12.44
C VAL A 27 -5.03 -25.42 -13.22
N SER A 28 -5.12 -25.15 -14.52
CA SER A 28 -3.95 -24.82 -15.34
C SER A 28 -3.76 -23.31 -15.40
N HIS A 29 -2.64 -22.80 -14.88
CA HIS A 29 -2.25 -21.39 -15.00
C HIS A 29 -1.71 -21.14 -16.42
N VAL A 30 -2.61 -20.98 -17.40
CA VAL A 30 -2.20 -20.65 -18.76
C VAL A 30 -1.95 -19.13 -18.82
N SER A 31 -0.68 -18.73 -18.94
CA SER A 31 -0.29 -17.33 -19.10
C SER A 31 -0.59 -16.84 -20.53
N SER A 32 -1.84 -16.86 -20.97
CA SER A 32 -2.27 -16.15 -22.18
C SER A 32 -2.65 -14.72 -21.77
N VAL A 33 -1.68 -13.82 -21.87
CA VAL A 33 -1.88 -12.40 -21.59
C VAL A 33 -2.89 -11.84 -22.57
N SER A 34 -4.11 -11.56 -22.10
CA SER A 34 -5.06 -10.68 -22.77
C SER A 34 -5.27 -9.44 -21.91
N LYS A 35 -4.50 -8.39 -22.23
CA LYS A 35 -4.59 -7.01 -21.71
C LYS A 35 -4.26 -6.79 -20.23
N VAL A 36 -3.08 -6.22 -19.99
CA VAL A 36 -2.78 -5.45 -18.77
C VAL A 36 -3.42 -4.07 -18.91
N SER A 37 -4.42 -3.77 -18.09
CA SER A 37 -4.96 -2.40 -17.94
C SER A 37 -4.26 -1.72 -16.76
N GLY A 38 -3.33 -0.81 -17.06
CA GLY A 38 -2.86 0.18 -16.08
C GLY A 38 -3.87 1.32 -15.96
N VAL A 39 -4.30 1.62 -14.74
CA VAL A 39 -5.09 2.82 -14.45
C VAL A 39 -4.11 3.93 -14.08
N GLU A 40 -3.75 4.75 -15.05
CA GLU A 40 -3.27 6.11 -14.82
C GLU A 40 -4.35 7.06 -15.31
N ASP A 41 -4.68 8.02 -14.43
CA ASP A 41 -5.57 9.17 -14.62
C ASP A 41 -6.50 9.15 -15.86
N GLY A 42 -7.76 8.76 -15.66
CA GLY A 42 -8.81 8.90 -16.68
C GLY A 42 -9.27 7.59 -17.35
N LYS A 43 -10.20 6.90 -16.68
CA LYS A 43 -11.24 6.01 -17.22
C LYS A 43 -10.89 5.25 -18.52
N LYS A 44 -10.39 4.02 -18.37
CA LYS A 44 -10.55 2.99 -19.40
C LYS A 44 -11.43 1.86 -18.86
N LEU A 45 -12.65 1.77 -19.38
CA LEU A 45 -13.55 0.64 -19.21
C LEU A 45 -13.43 -0.22 -20.46
N ASP A 46 -12.80 -1.39 -20.34
CA ASP A 46 -12.82 -2.40 -21.40
C ASP A 46 -14.04 -3.32 -21.18
N ASN A 47 -14.80 -3.57 -22.25
CA ASN A 47 -15.90 -4.52 -22.22
C ASN A 47 -15.35 -5.95 -22.11
N PHE A 48 -15.58 -6.60 -20.97
CA PHE A 48 -15.34 -8.02 -20.80
C PHE A 48 -16.51 -8.81 -21.40
N LYS A 49 -16.26 -9.50 -22.52
CA LYS A 49 -17.18 -10.52 -23.06
C LYS A 49 -16.58 -11.89 -22.78
N GLY A 50 -16.98 -12.48 -21.66
CA GLY A 50 -16.65 -13.85 -21.29
C GLY A 50 -17.11 -14.15 -19.88
N SER A 51 -17.61 -15.37 -19.64
CA SER A 51 -18.02 -15.89 -18.33
C SER A 51 -16.83 -16.19 -17.39
N SER A 52 -15.65 -15.64 -17.67
CA SER A 52 -14.41 -15.92 -16.92
C SER A 52 -14.35 -15.09 -15.64
N LEU A 53 -14.07 -15.74 -14.51
CA LEU A 53 -13.75 -15.07 -13.25
C LEU A 53 -12.38 -14.38 -13.37
N LEU A 54 -12.36 -13.05 -13.21
CA LEU A 54 -11.12 -12.28 -13.18
C LEU A 54 -10.57 -12.23 -11.76
N GLN A 55 -9.38 -12.79 -11.55
CA GLN A 55 -8.63 -12.55 -10.33
C GLN A 55 -7.84 -11.24 -10.47
N TYR A 56 -7.92 -10.41 -9.43
CA TYR A 56 -7.11 -9.21 -9.26
C TYR A 56 -6.36 -9.26 -7.93
N ASP A 57 -5.14 -8.73 -7.92
CA ASP A 57 -4.38 -8.52 -6.70
C ASP A 57 -4.46 -7.04 -6.32
N TYR A 58 -4.69 -6.74 -5.05
CA TYR A 58 -4.80 -5.37 -4.53
C TYR A 58 -3.91 -5.18 -3.31
N ASP A 59 -2.96 -4.25 -3.42
CA ASP A 59 -2.02 -3.90 -2.35
C ASP A 59 -2.11 -2.41 -2.01
N GLU A 60 -2.09 -2.10 -0.71
CA GLU A 60 -1.98 -0.72 -0.21
C GLU A 60 -0.72 -0.53 0.63
N LEU A 61 0.05 0.51 0.34
CA LEU A 61 1.30 0.82 1.01
C LEU A 61 1.31 2.27 1.48
N LEU A 62 1.72 2.50 2.72
CA LEU A 62 1.86 3.84 3.29
C LEU A 62 3.29 4.38 3.14
N PHE A 63 3.38 5.66 2.81
CA PHE A 63 4.63 6.40 2.64
C PHE A 63 4.62 7.69 3.46
N LEU A 64 5.78 8.07 3.97
CA LEU A 64 6.06 9.39 4.51
C LEU A 64 6.55 10.27 3.37
N LEU A 65 5.85 11.38 3.10
CA LEU A 65 6.21 12.36 2.09
C LEU A 65 6.95 13.52 2.77
N LYS A 66 8.14 13.86 2.29
CA LYS A 66 8.88 15.07 2.69
C LYS A 66 9.68 15.61 1.50
N ASP A 67 9.59 16.90 1.24
CA ASP A 67 10.32 17.57 0.15
C ASP A 67 10.14 16.87 -1.21
N ASN A 68 8.89 16.52 -1.53
CA ASN A 68 8.49 15.79 -2.74
C ASN A 68 9.12 14.38 -2.89
N LYS A 69 9.71 13.82 -1.82
CA LYS A 69 10.25 12.45 -1.79
C LYS A 69 9.37 11.54 -0.94
N MET A 70 9.05 10.38 -1.48
CA MET A 70 8.30 9.33 -0.80
C MET A 70 9.25 8.34 -0.12
N TYR A 71 8.99 8.05 1.15
CA TYR A 71 9.74 7.09 1.95
C TYR A 71 8.82 6.03 2.54
N PRO A 72 9.12 4.73 2.43
CA PRO A 72 8.28 3.69 3.02
C PRO A 72 8.05 3.95 4.52
N ALA A 73 6.82 3.78 5.00
CA ALA A 73 6.46 3.99 6.40
C ALA A 73 7.05 2.89 7.30
N THR A 74 8.35 2.96 7.55
CA THR A 74 9.11 2.03 8.40
C THR A 74 9.64 2.75 9.63
N LYS A 75 9.94 2.01 10.70
CA LYS A 75 10.57 2.55 11.91
C LYS A 75 11.80 3.41 11.60
N LYS A 76 12.66 2.94 10.69
CA LYS A 76 13.87 3.64 10.26
C LYS A 76 13.54 5.01 9.65
N ASN A 77 12.53 5.06 8.78
CA ASN A 77 12.14 6.31 8.12
C ASN A 77 11.39 7.26 9.05
N PHE A 78 10.56 6.76 9.98
CA PHE A 78 10.00 7.59 11.06
C PHE A 78 11.10 8.23 11.90
N ASN A 79 12.06 7.44 12.38
CA ASN A 79 13.19 7.96 13.16
C ASN A 79 14.07 8.95 12.39
N ARG A 80 14.17 8.80 11.06
CA ARG A 80 14.94 9.71 10.20
C ARG A 80 14.21 11.03 9.94
N LEU A 81 12.90 10.97 9.70
CA LEU A 81 12.10 12.15 9.34
C LEU A 81 11.62 12.92 10.57
N PHE A 82 11.52 12.26 11.74
CA PHE A 82 11.22 12.88 13.03
C PHE A 82 12.43 12.77 13.99
N PRO A 83 13.57 13.42 13.70
CA PRO A 83 14.83 13.21 14.43
C PRO A 83 14.75 13.58 15.91
N GLY A 84 13.94 14.59 16.27
CA GLY A 84 13.72 14.99 17.66
C GLY A 84 12.79 14.05 18.45
N LYS A 85 12.09 13.13 17.79
CA LYS A 85 11.03 12.29 18.36
C LYS A 85 11.36 10.80 18.34
N LYS A 86 12.64 10.46 18.17
CA LYS A 86 13.08 9.05 18.11
C LYS A 86 12.70 8.28 19.39
N GLY A 87 12.77 8.95 20.55
CA GLY A 87 12.34 8.39 21.83
C GLY A 87 10.86 8.01 21.80
N GLU A 88 10.01 8.95 21.43
CA GLU A 88 8.56 8.77 21.28
C GLU A 88 8.20 7.66 20.29
N VAL A 89 8.83 7.63 19.09
CA VAL A 89 8.63 6.55 18.11
C VAL A 89 8.95 5.19 18.72
N ASN A 90 10.10 5.08 19.41
CA ASN A 90 10.53 3.82 19.99
C ASN A 90 9.63 3.38 21.16
N SER A 91 9.21 4.31 22.00
CA SER A 91 8.30 4.04 23.12
C SER A 91 6.92 3.63 22.63
N TYR A 92 6.35 4.37 21.68
CA TYR A 92 5.03 4.07 21.11
C TYR A 92 5.00 2.67 20.48
N VAL A 93 6.01 2.32 19.69
CA VAL A 93 6.13 1.01 19.04
C VAL A 93 6.31 -0.13 20.06
N LYS A 94 6.91 0.13 21.22
CA LYS A 94 7.09 -0.88 22.28
C LYS A 94 5.87 -1.05 23.17
N GLN A 95 5.16 0.02 23.46
CA GLN A 95 4.06 0.05 24.43
C GLN A 95 2.73 -0.34 23.81
N ASN A 96 2.58 -0.16 22.49
CA ASN A 96 1.40 -0.56 21.75
C ASN A 96 1.75 -1.81 20.93
N GLU A 97 0.79 -2.69 20.68
CA GLU A 97 0.92 -3.85 19.78
C GLU A 97 1.06 -3.40 18.32
N PHE A 98 2.16 -2.69 18.03
CA PHE A 98 2.34 -1.92 16.82
C PHE A 98 2.91 -2.78 15.71
N SER A 99 2.29 -2.71 14.52
CA SER A 99 2.82 -3.30 13.30
C SER A 99 2.93 -2.29 12.17
N PHE A 100 4.11 -2.17 11.56
CA PHE A 100 4.30 -1.36 10.33
C PHE A 100 3.59 -1.95 9.11
N ALA A 101 3.13 -3.20 9.17
CA ALA A 101 2.28 -3.79 8.14
C ALA A 101 0.80 -3.36 8.31
N ASN A 102 0.40 -2.92 9.50
CA ASN A 102 -0.96 -2.45 9.76
C ASN A 102 -1.05 -0.94 9.49
N LYS A 103 -1.86 -0.56 8.50
CA LYS A 103 -2.06 0.84 8.11
C LYS A 103 -2.59 1.70 9.25
N ASN A 104 -3.55 1.19 10.03
CA ASN A 104 -4.16 1.95 11.12
C ASN A 104 -3.14 2.28 12.19
N SER A 105 -2.31 1.29 12.56
CA SER A 105 -1.21 1.51 13.51
C SER A 105 -0.27 2.62 13.00
N VAL A 106 0.14 2.57 11.73
CA VAL A 106 1.01 3.60 11.13
C VAL A 106 0.37 5.00 11.16
N VAL A 107 -0.93 5.10 10.86
CA VAL A 107 -1.69 6.36 10.93
C VAL A 107 -1.74 6.89 12.37
N GLU A 108 -1.99 6.03 13.35
CA GLU A 108 -2.02 6.38 14.76
C GLU A 108 -0.67 6.92 15.25
N LEU A 109 0.43 6.22 14.93
CA LEU A 109 1.78 6.71 15.25
C LEU A 109 2.06 8.05 14.58
N PHE A 110 1.69 8.22 13.32
CA PHE A 110 1.88 9.48 12.62
C PHE A 110 1.12 10.63 13.30
N ASN A 111 -0.14 10.41 13.66
CA ASN A 111 -0.97 11.39 14.36
C ASN A 111 -0.41 11.71 15.76
N TYR A 112 0.01 10.71 16.51
CA TYR A 112 0.67 10.87 17.81
C TYR A 112 1.89 11.80 17.71
N LEU A 113 2.74 11.59 16.71
CA LEU A 113 3.92 12.42 16.48
C LEU A 113 3.61 13.85 16.01
N LEU A 114 2.42 14.11 15.45
CA LEU A 114 1.99 15.47 15.09
C LEU A 114 1.37 16.22 16.28
N LEU A 115 0.68 15.52 17.18
CA LEU A 115 -0.04 16.10 18.30
C LEU A 115 0.86 16.45 19.49
N HIS A 116 1.85 15.62 19.80
CA HIS A 116 2.80 15.89 20.89
C HIS A 116 3.92 16.79 20.39
N LYS A 117 3.80 18.13 20.52
CA LYS A 117 4.80 19.10 20.05
C LYS A 117 6.09 19.08 20.85
#